data_AF-A0A5E4LDG2-F1
#
_entry.id   AF-A0A5E4LDG2-F1
#
_cell.length_a   1.000
_cell.length_b   1.000
_cell.length_c   1.000
_cell.angle_alpha   90.00
_cell.angle_beta   90.00
_cell.angle_gamma   90.00
#
_symmetry.space_group_name_H-M   'P 1'
#
loop_
_entity.id
_entity.type
_entity.pdbx_description
1 polymer ?
#
loop_
_entity_poly.entity_id
_entity_poly.type
_entity_poly.pdbx_seq_one_letter_code
_entity_poly.pdbx_strand_id
1 'polypeptide(L)'
;MEIGTESQKDSLKNKTGQEIIVDMGRSEFGRSASSGIVELDRLLDGGFPKGSVILLSGSSGSGKTIFSFQWLFEGVRNGENCIYLTLTESIPNMLKNLEGMTFFDKSAIEKDKLKLIDLRDYYGEKSSDYEILDFIREQVEKKGAKRICIDSITALAYNLDEKTKIRKFIFELGQSLSKQGCTTILTSEVTDKGKLSMYDVEEFISDSIVRIYRKTVKGETQRAMKIIKVRGKSHRSDELFFRITSDGIVVFPKLIYSLDYGAANERVSTGNLVLDKMLLGGIFRGSSTLITGSAGTGKSLTSMQFMSDGLNRGENCLYISFEESKGQVIRNAGAMGWDFDGFEKKGLLTFRCAYPNEKMLDEHLADIMAVAEKKKIKRCVVDSVSSILHSFSDDSLTAFTKSLNNSLKKSNITTFFTWATTNMLSASSPETALVSTLVDNIISLRYVEINGELQLILNIIKIRGSDHSKGLAKYQITGNGISIGGSMAGYEGIMTGVTRKVAASAEEKLESEFKTYLGPVGTSAFAELKAAGLKAETMLAYIDNLQKKGIIDQRDAEAFRANVREIIGEGKKKD
;
A
#
# COMPACT_ATOMS: atom_id res chain seq x y z
N MET A 1 47.34 2.99 11.28
CA MET A 1 46.19 3.16 10.36
C MET A 1 45.72 1.78 9.95
N GLU A 2 44.40 1.66 9.76
CA GLU A 2 43.58 0.43 9.77
C GLU A 2 43.20 -0.07 11.17
N ILE A 3 42.00 0.35 11.60
CA ILE A 3 41.21 -0.34 12.62
C ILE A 3 40.03 -0.94 11.88
N GLY A 4 40.05 -2.26 11.69
CA GLY A 4 38.94 -3.00 11.09
C GLY A 4 37.73 -3.00 12.02
N THR A 5 36.58 -2.59 11.52
CA THR A 5 35.29 -2.77 12.19
C THR A 5 34.74 -4.15 11.83
N GLU A 6 34.92 -5.13 12.70
CA GLU A 6 34.15 -6.39 12.62
C GLU A 6 32.68 -6.11 12.98
N SER A 7 31.77 -6.41 12.06
CA SER A 7 30.33 -6.38 12.30
C SER A 7 29.91 -7.57 13.16
N GLN A 8 29.77 -7.38 14.47
CA GLN A 8 29.08 -8.36 15.31
C GLN A 8 27.56 -8.18 15.16
N LYS A 9 26.90 -9.24 14.67
CA LYS A 9 25.43 -9.34 14.58
C LYS A 9 24.87 -9.78 15.93
N ASP A 10 24.18 -8.89 16.63
CA ASP A 10 23.44 -9.26 17.85
C ASP A 10 22.03 -9.74 17.49
N SER A 11 21.69 -10.97 17.91
CA SER A 11 20.39 -11.59 17.68
C SER A 11 19.43 -11.32 18.86
N LEU A 12 18.27 -10.70 18.61
CA LEU A 12 17.16 -10.67 19.56
C LEU A 12 16.08 -11.67 19.12
N LYS A 13 15.72 -12.59 20.01
CA LYS A 13 14.67 -13.61 19.79
C LYS A 13 13.35 -13.09 20.34
N ASN A 14 12.30 -13.12 19.51
CA ASN A 14 10.94 -12.86 19.98
C ASN A 14 10.31 -14.12 20.62
N LYS A 15 9.13 -13.99 21.23
CA LYS A 15 8.40 -15.09 21.90
C LYS A 15 8.03 -16.29 21.00
N THR A 16 8.30 -16.22 19.69
CA THR A 16 8.11 -17.33 18.73
C THR A 16 9.43 -17.98 18.27
N GLY A 17 10.57 -17.61 18.87
CA GLY A 17 11.87 -18.19 18.55
C GLY A 17 12.47 -17.76 17.21
N GLN A 18 11.90 -16.74 16.56
CA GLN A 18 12.45 -16.19 15.31
C GLN A 18 13.61 -15.24 15.63
N GLU A 19 14.76 -15.48 14.98
CA GLU A 19 15.90 -14.55 14.95
C GLU A 19 15.60 -13.44 13.93
N ILE A 20 15.52 -12.21 14.41
CA ILE A 20 15.44 -11.03 13.56
C ILE A 20 16.87 -10.52 13.38
N ILE A 21 17.40 -10.59 12.17
CA ILE A 21 18.70 -9.99 11.83
C ILE A 21 18.45 -8.52 11.51
N VAL A 22 18.74 -7.64 12.46
CA VAL A 22 18.69 -6.18 12.27
C VAL A 22 20.10 -5.69 12.04
N ASP A 23 20.36 -5.03 10.91
CA ASP A 23 21.59 -4.27 10.72
C ASP A 23 21.45 -2.95 11.50
N MET A 24 21.77 -3.01 12.79
CA MET A 24 21.92 -1.83 13.64
C MET A 24 23.33 -1.31 13.47
N GLY A 25 23.54 -0.39 12.52
CA GLY A 25 24.71 0.48 12.55
C GLY A 25 24.79 1.12 13.94
N ARG A 26 25.83 0.79 14.71
CA ARG A 26 26.04 1.34 16.06
C ARG A 26 26.33 2.85 15.94
N SER A 27 25.30 3.68 15.89
CA SER A 27 25.39 5.07 16.31
C SER A 27 24.99 5.15 17.80
N GLU A 28 25.97 5.48 18.64
CA GLU A 28 25.86 6.03 20.01
C GLU A 28 24.60 5.68 20.87
N PHE A 29 24.32 4.40 21.10
CA PHE A 29 23.23 3.90 21.99
C PHE A 29 23.26 4.38 23.47
N GLY A 30 24.21 5.23 23.88
CA GLY A 30 24.31 5.77 25.24
C GLY A 30 23.54 7.07 25.51
N ARG A 31 23.14 7.81 24.46
CA ARG A 31 22.66 9.22 24.57
C ARG A 31 21.13 9.41 24.51
N SER A 32 20.33 8.36 24.32
CA SER A 32 18.87 8.47 24.14
C SER A 32 18.07 7.64 25.12
N ALA A 33 16.90 8.17 25.52
CA ALA A 33 15.91 7.55 26.38
C ALA A 33 14.77 7.01 25.49
N SER A 34 14.77 5.69 25.29
CA SER A 34 13.75 4.98 24.50
C SER A 34 12.33 5.30 24.98
N SER A 35 11.41 5.45 24.02
CA SER A 35 9.99 5.66 24.27
C SER A 35 9.19 4.42 24.61
N GLY A 36 9.75 3.24 24.36
CA GLY A 36 9.00 1.99 24.43
C GLY A 36 7.98 1.86 23.30
N ILE A 37 8.06 2.74 22.30
CA ILE A 37 7.26 2.76 21.08
C ILE A 37 8.23 2.61 19.92
N VAL A 38 8.30 1.39 19.35
CA VAL A 38 9.32 0.98 18.37
C VAL A 38 9.47 1.96 17.20
N GLU A 39 8.35 2.34 16.57
CA GLU A 39 8.40 3.23 15.40
C GLU A 39 8.75 4.68 15.76
N LEU A 40 8.43 5.12 16.98
CA LEU A 40 8.84 6.44 17.45
C LEU A 40 10.35 6.47 17.73
N ASP A 41 10.88 5.43 18.38
CA ASP A 41 12.31 5.31 18.65
C ASP A 41 13.11 5.22 17.35
N ARG A 42 12.58 4.52 16.34
CA ARG A 42 13.19 4.49 15.00
C ARG A 42 13.33 5.88 14.38
N LEU A 43 12.32 6.74 14.55
CA LEU A 43 12.34 8.11 14.01
C LEU A 43 13.19 9.08 14.82
N LEU A 44 13.49 8.73 16.08
CA LEU A 44 14.30 9.52 16.99
C LEU A 44 15.74 9.01 17.12
N ASP A 45 16.12 8.00 16.32
CA ASP A 45 17.40 7.28 16.42
C ASP A 45 17.66 6.76 17.85
N GLY A 46 16.73 5.93 18.34
CA GLY A 46 16.81 5.27 19.65
C GLY A 46 16.04 5.95 20.79
N GLY A 47 15.35 7.06 20.53
CA GLY A 47 14.49 7.75 21.50
C GLY A 47 14.90 9.20 21.78
N PHE A 48 14.31 9.80 22.81
CA PHE A 48 14.55 11.22 23.15
C PHE A 48 15.96 11.44 23.69
N PRO A 49 16.61 12.60 23.46
CA PRO A 49 17.89 12.90 24.08
C PRO A 49 17.82 12.81 25.62
N LYS A 50 18.78 12.13 26.26
CA LYS A 50 18.82 12.05 27.73
C LYS A 50 19.04 13.42 28.36
N GLY A 51 18.41 13.67 29.49
CA GLY A 51 18.49 14.96 30.21
C GLY A 51 17.75 16.10 29.52
N SER A 52 16.97 15.82 28.47
CA SER A 52 16.19 16.83 27.76
C SER A 52 14.81 17.04 28.37
N VAL A 53 14.23 18.21 28.09
CA VAL A 53 12.84 18.53 28.40
C VAL A 53 11.97 18.30 27.17
N ILE A 54 10.99 17.40 27.30
CA ILE A 54 10.09 16.97 26.25
C ILE A 54 8.69 17.49 26.57
N LEU A 55 8.13 18.32 25.69
CA LEU A 55 6.74 18.74 25.78
C LEU A 55 5.84 17.73 25.05
N LEU A 56 4.94 17.10 25.79
CA LEU A 56 3.91 16.22 25.25
C LEU A 56 2.56 16.95 25.22
N SER A 57 2.25 17.48 24.04
CA SER A 57 1.07 18.30 23.81
C SER A 57 -0.10 17.49 23.27
N GLY A 58 -1.33 17.80 23.70
CA GLY A 58 -2.52 17.26 23.06
C GLY A 58 -3.83 17.56 23.79
N SER A 59 -4.95 17.40 23.08
CA SER A 59 -6.28 17.57 23.68
C SER A 59 -6.61 16.49 24.71
N SER A 60 -7.72 16.67 25.44
CA SER A 60 -8.20 15.65 26.38
C SER A 60 -8.49 14.32 25.65
N GLY A 61 -8.10 13.20 26.28
CA GLY A 61 -8.27 11.85 25.74
C GLY A 61 -7.44 11.55 24.48
N SER A 62 -6.41 12.34 24.16
CA SER A 62 -5.52 12.08 23.02
C SER A 62 -4.57 10.90 23.26
N GLY A 63 -4.27 10.56 24.52
CA GLY A 63 -3.36 9.46 24.91
C GLY A 63 -2.12 9.89 25.69
N LYS A 64 -2.04 11.16 26.16
CA LYS A 64 -0.88 11.70 26.88
C LYS A 64 -0.45 10.86 28.08
N THR A 65 -1.36 10.58 29.01
CA THR A 65 -1.08 9.80 30.21
C THR A 65 -0.58 8.39 29.86
N ILE A 66 -1.19 7.71 28.88
CA ILE A 66 -0.75 6.38 28.43
C ILE A 66 0.66 6.43 27.85
N PHE A 67 0.96 7.43 27.02
CA PHE A 67 2.32 7.66 26.50
C PHE A 67 3.33 7.82 27.65
N SER A 68 2.99 8.67 28.63
CA SER A 68 3.85 8.95 29.78
C SER A 68 4.16 7.68 30.58
N PHE A 69 3.16 6.85 30.89
CA PHE A 69 3.40 5.60 31.60
C PHE A 69 4.19 4.59 30.77
N GLN A 70 3.87 4.45 29.48
CA GLN A 70 4.63 3.55 28.61
C GLN A 70 6.11 3.96 28.55
N TRP A 71 6.41 5.26 28.48
CA TRP A 71 7.77 5.80 28.54
C TRP A 71 8.47 5.57 29.89
N LEU A 72 7.76 5.70 31.01
CA LEU A 72 8.32 5.46 32.35
C LEU A 72 8.56 3.97 32.62
N PHE A 73 7.62 3.10 32.29
CA PHE A 73 7.80 1.65 32.42
C PHE A 73 8.92 1.14 31.52
N GLU A 74 9.11 1.73 30.34
CA GLU A 74 10.29 1.44 29.52
C GLU A 74 11.58 1.88 30.21
N GLY A 75 11.59 3.01 30.92
CA GLY A 75 12.73 3.40 31.77
C GLY A 75 13.04 2.36 32.84
N VAL A 76 12.01 1.90 33.55
CA VAL A 76 12.18 0.87 34.59
C VAL A 76 12.74 -0.43 34.02
N ARG A 77 12.28 -0.87 32.84
CA ARG A 77 12.86 -2.04 32.14
C ARG A 77 14.33 -1.86 31.81
N ASN A 78 14.73 -0.63 31.50
CA ASN A 78 16.13 -0.26 31.25
C ASN A 78 16.92 0.00 32.55
N GLY A 79 16.37 -0.36 33.72
CA GLY A 79 17.02 -0.25 35.03
C GLY A 79 17.00 1.15 35.64
N GLU A 80 16.23 2.06 35.06
CA GLU A 80 16.16 3.45 35.50
C GLU A 80 15.16 3.62 36.66
N ASN A 81 15.47 4.51 37.61
CA ASN A 81 14.49 4.96 38.59
C ASN A 81 13.63 6.06 37.97
N CYS A 82 12.31 5.96 38.13
CA CYS A 82 11.35 6.81 37.45
C CYS A 82 10.40 7.49 38.44
N ILE A 83 9.93 8.69 38.09
CA ILE A 83 8.91 9.42 38.85
C ILE A 83 7.76 9.77 37.92
N TYR A 84 6.54 9.53 38.37
CA TYR A 84 5.34 10.11 37.79
C TYR A 84 4.72 11.06 38.82
N LEU A 85 4.48 12.29 38.41
CA LEU A 85 3.93 13.34 39.24
C LEU A 85 2.63 13.83 38.61
N THR A 86 1.54 13.88 39.37
CA THR A 86 0.24 14.34 38.87
C THR A 86 -0.41 15.41 39.73
N LEU A 87 -1.14 16.31 39.08
CA LEU A 87 -2.02 17.31 39.71
C LEU A 87 -3.48 17.19 39.27
N THR A 88 -3.79 16.27 38.36
CA THR A 88 -5.07 16.26 37.63
C THR A 88 -5.94 15.08 38.03
N GLU A 89 -5.41 13.86 38.02
CA GLU A 89 -6.13 12.62 38.29
C GLU A 89 -5.53 11.88 39.50
N SER A 90 -6.35 11.15 40.27
CA SER A 90 -5.84 10.37 41.41
C SER A 90 -5.09 9.12 40.96
N ILE A 91 -4.01 8.81 41.68
CA ILE A 91 -3.19 7.63 41.43
C ILE A 91 -4.04 6.35 41.34
N PRO A 92 -5.01 6.06 42.25
CA PRO A 92 -5.82 4.86 42.16
C PRO A 92 -6.65 4.76 40.87
N ASN A 93 -7.25 5.85 40.41
CA ASN A 93 -8.05 5.87 39.17
C ASN A 93 -7.18 5.63 37.94
N MET A 94 -6.04 6.28 37.91
CA MET A 94 -5.06 6.16 36.84
C MET A 94 -4.50 4.73 36.74
N LEU A 95 -4.14 4.11 37.87
CA LEU A 95 -3.66 2.73 37.90
C LEU A 95 -4.73 1.75 37.39
N LYS A 96 -5.99 1.92 37.81
CA LYS A 96 -7.11 1.10 37.32
C LYS A 96 -7.25 1.13 35.79
N ASN A 97 -7.00 2.29 35.17
CA ASN A 97 -7.04 2.44 33.71
C ASN A 97 -5.85 1.76 32.99
N LEU A 98 -4.74 1.51 33.70
CA LEU A 98 -3.50 0.96 33.15
C LEU A 98 -3.33 -0.54 33.41
N GLU A 99 -3.98 -1.11 34.42
CA GLU A 99 -3.85 -2.52 34.83
C GLU A 99 -4.06 -3.52 33.68
N GLY A 100 -4.92 -3.19 32.71
CA GLY A 100 -5.18 -4.04 31.55
C GLY A 100 -4.12 -3.97 30.44
N MET A 101 -3.09 -3.13 30.59
CA MET A 101 -2.08 -2.91 29.56
C MET A 101 -0.85 -3.81 29.76
N THR A 102 -0.31 -4.36 28.68
CA THR A 102 0.83 -5.30 28.75
C THR A 102 2.12 -4.65 29.21
N PHE A 103 2.25 -3.33 29.06
CA PHE A 103 3.41 -2.61 29.54
C PHE A 103 3.36 -2.33 31.05
N PHE A 104 2.21 -2.48 31.70
CA PHE A 104 2.01 -2.17 33.11
C PHE A 104 2.75 -3.20 33.98
N ASP A 105 3.60 -2.71 34.89
CA ASP A 105 4.33 -3.54 35.84
C ASP A 105 4.06 -3.06 37.26
N LYS A 106 3.12 -3.72 37.94
CA LYS A 106 2.80 -3.40 39.35
C LYS A 106 4.03 -3.53 40.26
N SER A 107 4.93 -4.47 39.96
CA SER A 107 6.12 -4.69 40.79
C SER A 107 7.10 -3.53 40.72
N ALA A 108 7.10 -2.76 39.61
CA ALA A 108 7.88 -1.54 39.51
C ALA A 108 7.44 -0.48 40.54
N ILE A 109 6.15 -0.41 40.84
CA ILE A 109 5.59 0.53 41.82
C ILE A 109 5.84 -0.01 43.24
N GLU A 110 5.56 -1.30 43.48
CA GLU A 110 5.73 -1.93 44.80
C GLU A 110 7.20 -1.95 45.25
N LYS A 111 8.15 -2.12 44.32
CA LYS A 111 9.60 -2.03 44.57
C LYS A 111 10.14 -0.60 44.54
N ASP A 112 9.25 0.39 44.50
CA ASP A 112 9.54 1.81 44.39
C ASP A 112 10.36 2.18 43.13
N LYS A 113 10.59 1.31 42.15
CA LYS A 113 11.32 1.67 40.91
C LYS A 113 10.62 2.76 40.10
N LEU A 114 9.29 2.77 40.11
CA LEU A 114 8.45 3.86 39.64
C LEU A 114 7.72 4.49 40.84
N LYS A 115 8.14 5.69 41.23
CA LYS A 115 7.49 6.44 42.30
C LYS A 115 6.35 7.28 41.74
N LEU A 116 5.18 7.16 42.34
CA LEU A 116 3.99 7.94 41.98
C LEU A 116 3.76 9.02 43.04
N ILE A 117 3.59 10.27 42.62
CA ILE A 117 3.40 11.42 43.51
C ILE A 117 2.14 12.15 43.08
N ASP A 118 1.15 12.20 43.97
CA ASP A 118 -0.02 13.06 43.81
C ASP A 118 0.30 14.39 44.48
N LEU A 119 0.59 15.41 43.68
CA LEU A 119 0.95 16.72 44.22
C LEU A 119 -0.22 17.40 44.92
N ARG A 120 -1.46 16.97 44.69
CA ARG A 120 -2.63 17.54 45.39
C ARG A 120 -2.60 17.27 46.88
N ASP A 121 -1.94 16.19 47.30
CA ASP A 121 -1.74 15.87 48.72
C ASP A 121 -0.74 16.83 49.41
N TYR A 122 0.08 17.52 48.61
CA TYR A 122 1.11 18.46 49.07
C TYR A 122 0.73 19.92 48.76
N TYR A 123 -0.34 20.12 47.98
CA TYR A 123 -0.86 21.41 47.58
C TYR A 123 -1.80 21.95 48.66
N GLY A 124 -1.33 22.90 49.46
CA GLY A 124 -2.22 23.79 50.23
C GLY A 124 -2.59 25.02 49.40
N GLU A 125 -3.66 25.74 49.75
CA GLU A 125 -4.06 27.02 49.09
C GLU A 125 -2.99 28.14 49.18
N LYS A 126 -1.81 27.90 49.78
CA LYS A 126 -0.78 28.91 50.06
C LYS A 126 0.67 28.49 49.75
N SER A 127 0.91 27.35 49.13
CA SER A 127 2.28 26.93 48.78
C SER A 127 2.83 27.80 47.66
N SER A 128 4.03 28.36 47.84
CA SER A 128 4.65 29.18 46.79
C SER A 128 5.15 28.30 45.65
N ASP A 129 5.15 28.80 44.40
CA ASP A 129 5.60 28.00 43.24
C ASP A 129 7.07 27.55 43.37
N TYR A 130 7.89 28.33 44.08
CA TYR A 130 9.29 27.98 44.36
C TYR A 130 9.41 26.79 45.32
N GLU A 131 8.52 26.64 46.30
CA GLU A 131 8.48 25.45 47.17
C GLU A 131 8.20 24.19 46.37
N ILE A 132 7.35 24.27 45.35
CA ILE A 132 7.05 23.12 44.50
C ILE A 132 8.25 22.75 43.64
N LEU A 133 8.98 23.72 43.10
CA LEU A 133 10.23 23.46 42.38
C LEU A 133 11.23 22.72 43.28
N ASP A 134 11.42 23.21 44.50
CA ASP A 134 12.36 22.63 45.46
C ASP A 134 11.92 21.23 45.91
N PHE A 135 10.62 21.02 46.13
CA PHE A 135 10.07 19.70 46.39
C PHE A 135 10.35 18.73 45.23
N ILE A 136 10.04 19.11 43.98
CA ILE A 136 10.28 18.23 42.81
C ILE A 136 11.77 17.89 42.69
N ARG A 137 12.66 18.87 42.88
CA ARG A 137 14.12 18.68 42.87
C ARG A 137 14.56 17.67 43.92
N GLU A 138 14.07 17.82 45.15
CA GLU A 138 14.40 16.93 46.26
C GLU A 138 13.91 15.50 45.98
N GLN A 139 12.72 15.33 45.40
CA GLN A 139 12.19 14.02 45.05
C GLN A 139 13.03 13.33 43.96
N VAL A 140 13.46 14.06 42.94
CA VAL A 140 14.31 13.54 41.85
C VAL A 140 15.69 13.15 42.38
N GLU A 141 16.28 13.98 43.23
CA GLU A 141 17.58 13.73 43.87
C GLU A 141 17.53 12.52 44.81
N LYS A 142 16.61 12.51 45.79
CA LYS A 142 16.45 11.38 46.73
C LYS A 142 16.22 10.07 46.02
N LYS A 143 15.50 10.10 44.89
CA LYS A 143 15.20 8.91 44.10
C LYS A 143 16.34 8.49 43.17
N GLY A 144 17.27 9.39 42.86
CA GLY A 144 18.22 9.23 41.77
C GLY A 144 17.50 9.02 40.42
N ALA A 145 16.37 9.71 40.21
CA ALA A 145 15.51 9.48 39.06
C ALA A 145 16.19 9.89 37.75
N LYS A 146 16.02 9.07 36.71
CA LYS A 146 16.53 9.33 35.34
C LYS A 146 15.42 9.74 34.38
N ARG A 147 14.18 9.46 34.73
CA ARG A 147 12.97 9.90 34.02
C ARG A 147 11.96 10.45 35.00
N ILE A 148 11.36 11.59 34.65
CA ILE A 148 10.21 12.15 35.34
C ILE A 148 9.14 12.58 34.33
N CYS A 149 7.88 12.23 34.61
CA CYS A 149 6.73 12.81 33.92
C CYS A 149 5.95 13.70 34.88
N ILE A 150 5.57 14.90 34.43
CA ILE A 150 4.74 15.86 35.15
C ILE A 150 3.42 16.00 34.38
N ASP A 151 2.33 15.44 34.94
CA ASP A 151 0.98 15.42 34.37
C ASP A 151 -0.04 16.24 35.21
N SER A 152 -0.25 17.52 34.93
CA SER A 152 0.23 18.30 33.78
C SER A 152 0.96 19.58 34.19
N ILE A 153 1.84 20.06 33.31
CA ILE A 153 2.51 21.35 33.52
C ILE A 153 1.49 22.50 33.50
N THR A 154 0.39 22.30 32.79
CA THR A 154 -0.71 23.26 32.72
C THR A 154 -1.38 23.44 34.09
N ALA A 155 -1.66 22.36 34.81
CA ALA A 155 -2.19 22.45 36.17
C ALA A 155 -1.17 23.07 37.14
N LEU A 156 0.11 22.72 37.00
CA LEU A 156 1.17 23.24 37.86
C LEU A 156 1.40 24.75 37.68
N ALA A 157 1.28 25.24 36.44
CA ALA A 157 1.43 26.66 36.11
C ALA A 157 0.14 27.47 36.26
N TYR A 158 -0.98 26.86 36.67
CA TYR A 158 -2.28 27.53 36.72
C TYR A 158 -2.31 28.75 37.66
N ASN A 159 -1.61 28.68 38.78
CA ASN A 159 -1.53 29.77 39.76
C ASN A 159 -0.53 30.89 39.37
N LEU A 160 0.18 30.72 38.26
CA LEU A 160 1.10 31.72 37.73
C LEU A 160 0.34 32.63 36.73
N ASP A 161 -0.24 33.71 37.23
CA ASP A 161 -1.11 34.62 36.45
C ASP A 161 -0.45 35.28 35.22
N GLU A 162 0.88 35.21 35.07
CA GLU A 162 1.62 35.87 33.99
C GLU A 162 2.46 34.90 33.15
N LYS A 163 2.38 35.02 31.82
CA LYS A 163 3.19 34.25 30.87
C LYS A 163 4.70 34.32 31.17
N THR A 164 5.20 35.47 31.63
CA THR A 164 6.61 35.64 32.00
C THR A 164 6.99 34.77 33.20
N LYS A 165 6.13 34.68 34.22
CA LYS A 165 6.33 33.84 35.40
C LYS A 165 6.25 32.36 35.03
N ILE A 166 5.26 31.96 34.23
CA ILE A 166 5.13 30.60 33.68
C ILE A 166 6.41 30.20 32.93
N ARG A 167 6.86 31.07 32.02
CA ARG A 167 8.08 30.83 31.24
C ARG A 167 9.30 30.65 32.14
N LYS A 168 9.48 31.53 33.13
CA LYS A 168 10.59 31.43 34.08
C LYS A 168 10.53 30.13 34.88
N PHE A 169 9.36 29.79 35.41
CA PHE A 169 9.13 28.58 36.18
C PHE A 169 9.48 27.30 35.39
N ILE A 170 8.92 27.15 34.19
CA ILE A 170 9.16 25.96 33.35
C ILE A 170 10.64 25.87 32.95
N PHE A 171 11.29 27.01 32.70
CA PHE A 171 12.71 27.06 32.36
C PHE A 171 13.59 26.63 33.55
N GLU A 172 13.33 27.15 34.75
CA GLU A 172 14.08 26.79 35.96
C GLU A 172 13.86 25.33 36.37
N LEU A 173 12.63 24.84 36.23
CA LEU A 173 12.29 23.43 36.42
C LEU A 173 13.09 22.55 35.46
N GLY A 174 12.97 22.81 34.16
CA GLY A 174 13.63 22.04 33.11
C GLY A 174 15.14 22.03 33.24
N GLN A 175 15.76 23.21 33.47
CA GLN A 175 17.21 23.32 33.65
C GLN A 175 17.69 22.57 34.89
N SER A 176 16.94 22.64 35.99
CA SER A 176 17.29 21.95 37.23
C SER A 176 17.25 20.43 37.08
N LEU A 177 16.20 19.89 36.46
CA LEU A 177 16.06 18.45 36.22
C LEU A 177 17.11 17.94 35.23
N SER A 178 17.39 18.73 34.18
CA SER A 178 18.45 18.44 33.22
C SER A 178 19.84 18.38 33.87
N LYS A 179 20.16 19.32 34.78
CA LYS A 179 21.42 19.32 35.55
C LYS A 179 21.59 18.07 36.41
N GLN A 180 20.50 17.49 36.91
CA GLN A 180 20.51 16.21 37.66
C GLN A 180 20.58 14.98 36.73
N GLY A 181 20.67 15.18 35.41
CA GLY A 181 20.68 14.12 34.41
C GLY A 181 19.33 13.43 34.23
N CYS A 182 18.23 14.07 34.63
CA CYS A 182 16.88 13.55 34.53
C CYS A 182 16.23 14.02 33.22
N THR A 183 15.75 13.07 32.43
CA THR A 183 14.95 13.35 31.24
C THR A 183 13.52 13.63 31.68
N THR A 184 12.87 14.66 31.14
CA THR A 184 11.59 15.15 31.66
C THR A 184 10.53 15.17 30.56
N ILE A 185 9.37 14.56 30.81
CA ILE A 185 8.15 14.81 30.03
C ILE A 185 7.25 15.79 30.80
N LEU A 186 6.86 16.86 30.12
CA LEU A 186 5.85 17.81 30.57
C LEU A 186 4.60 17.60 29.71
N THR A 187 3.48 17.15 30.29
CA THR A 187 2.23 17.07 29.53
C THR A 187 1.55 18.43 29.52
N SER A 188 0.96 18.82 28.38
CA SER A 188 0.20 20.06 28.24
C SER A 188 -1.09 19.83 27.46
N GLU A 189 -2.20 20.34 27.98
CA GLU A 189 -3.50 20.31 27.32
C GLU A 189 -3.62 21.42 26.28
N VAL A 190 -4.09 21.06 25.09
CA VAL A 190 -4.39 22.03 24.02
C VAL A 190 -5.80 21.82 23.50
N THR A 191 -6.61 22.88 23.55
CA THR A 191 -7.98 22.91 23.02
C THR A 191 -8.05 23.46 21.60
N ASP A 192 -7.12 24.35 21.22
CA ASP A 192 -7.16 25.07 19.95
C ASP A 192 -6.41 24.35 18.81
N LYS A 193 -7.03 24.30 17.63
CA LYS A 193 -6.40 23.83 16.39
C LYS A 193 -5.36 24.84 15.89
N GLY A 194 -4.18 24.86 16.51
CA GLY A 194 -3.07 25.71 16.06
C GLY A 194 -1.99 25.89 17.11
N LYS A 195 -2.38 25.92 18.39
CA LYS A 195 -1.45 26.02 19.51
C LYS A 195 -0.69 24.72 19.74
N LEU A 196 0.51 24.85 20.29
CA LEU A 196 1.34 23.73 20.75
C LEU A 196 1.23 23.52 22.27
N SER A 197 0.81 24.52 23.02
CA SER A 197 0.62 24.43 24.47
C SER A 197 -0.50 25.36 24.95
N MET A 198 -0.80 25.35 26.24
CA MET A 198 -1.85 26.17 26.82
C MET A 198 -1.46 27.66 26.87
N TYR A 199 -0.20 27.95 27.23
CA TYR A 199 0.26 29.31 27.53
C TYR A 199 1.16 29.93 26.44
N ASP A 200 1.45 29.20 25.36
CA ASP A 200 2.35 29.58 24.25
C ASP A 200 3.80 29.88 24.67
N VAL A 201 4.25 29.37 25.83
CA VAL A 201 5.63 29.59 26.33
C VAL A 201 6.42 28.29 26.47
N GLU A 202 5.70 27.17 26.62
CA GLU A 202 6.23 25.84 26.89
C GLU A 202 7.10 25.32 25.72
N GLU A 203 6.70 25.61 24.48
CA GLU A 203 7.41 25.23 23.25
C GLU A 203 8.81 25.86 23.09
N PHE A 204 9.01 27.08 23.59
CA PHE A 204 10.29 27.78 23.48
C PHE A 204 11.35 27.21 24.42
N ILE A 205 10.90 26.69 25.56
CA ILE A 205 11.77 26.14 26.60
C ILE A 205 12.15 24.71 26.27
N SER A 206 11.19 23.93 25.77
CA SER A 206 11.36 22.50 25.53
C SER A 206 12.39 22.19 24.45
N ASP A 207 13.19 21.16 24.69
CA ASP A 207 14.18 20.66 23.75
C ASP A 207 13.54 19.80 22.67
N SER A 208 12.55 19.00 23.07
CA SER A 208 11.74 18.18 22.17
C SER A 208 10.26 18.51 22.33
N ILE A 209 9.50 18.44 21.25
CA ILE A 209 8.04 18.65 21.26
C ILE A 209 7.39 17.53 20.46
N VAL A 210 6.49 16.79 21.12
CA VAL A 210 5.64 15.78 20.50
C VAL A 210 4.19 16.22 20.68
N ARG A 211 3.46 16.31 19.57
CA ARG A 211 2.05 16.66 19.58
C ARG A 211 1.21 15.43 19.25
N ILE A 212 0.29 15.09 20.13
CA ILE A 212 -0.70 14.02 19.96
C ILE A 212 -2.08 14.65 19.78
N TYR A 213 -2.79 14.29 18.71
CA TYR A 213 -4.09 14.86 18.37
C TYR A 213 -5.01 13.84 17.72
N ARG A 214 -6.30 14.22 17.65
CA ARG A 214 -7.33 13.49 16.92
C ARG A 214 -7.57 14.16 15.58
N LYS A 215 -7.69 13.37 14.53
CA LYS A 215 -7.99 13.80 13.15
C LYS A 215 -9.22 13.05 12.67
N THR A 216 -10.23 13.77 12.21
CA THR A 216 -11.43 13.15 11.64
C THR A 216 -11.27 13.07 10.13
N VAL A 217 -11.34 11.86 9.57
CA VAL A 217 -11.26 11.59 8.12
C VAL A 217 -12.55 10.88 7.71
N LYS A 218 -13.35 11.51 6.84
CA LYS A 218 -14.67 11.00 6.37
C LYS A 218 -15.59 10.45 7.48
N GLY A 219 -15.60 11.11 8.65
CA GLY A 219 -16.44 10.73 9.80
C GLY A 219 -15.77 9.83 10.83
N GLU A 220 -14.62 9.24 10.51
CA GLU A 220 -13.86 8.41 11.45
C GLU A 220 -12.81 9.22 12.19
N THR A 221 -12.78 9.11 13.53
CA THR A 221 -11.80 9.80 14.35
C THR A 221 -10.58 8.93 14.56
N GLN A 222 -9.46 9.37 14.02
CA GLN A 222 -8.16 8.72 14.07
C GLN A 222 -7.24 9.48 15.03
N ARG A 223 -6.28 8.79 15.65
CA ARG A 223 -5.25 9.42 16.49
C ARG A 223 -3.94 9.50 15.71
N ALA A 224 -3.31 10.65 15.81
CA ALA A 224 -2.03 10.92 15.17
C ALA A 224 -1.09 11.60 16.17
N MET A 225 0.19 11.35 16.01
CA MET A 225 1.25 12.07 16.68
C MET A 225 2.22 12.66 15.66
N LYS A 226 2.87 13.75 16.04
CA LYS A 226 3.86 14.43 15.21
C LYS A 226 5.00 14.93 16.07
N ILE A 227 6.22 14.64 15.65
CA ILE A 227 7.42 15.24 16.22
C ILE A 227 7.55 16.64 15.62
N ILE A 228 7.40 17.67 16.44
CA ILE A 228 7.47 19.07 16.01
C ILE A 228 8.91 19.56 16.06
N LYS A 229 9.66 19.14 17.09
CA LYS A 229 11.00 19.64 17.38
C LYS A 229 11.80 18.57 18.13
N VAL A 230 13.08 18.41 17.79
CA VAL A 230 14.10 17.74 18.60
C VAL A 230 15.39 18.56 18.49
N ARG A 231 15.80 19.24 19.56
CA ARG A 231 17.05 20.02 19.54
C ARG A 231 18.26 19.09 19.37
N GLY A 232 19.18 19.48 18.50
CA GLY A 232 20.45 18.77 18.30
C GLY A 232 20.37 17.51 17.44
N LYS A 233 19.19 17.15 16.90
CA LYS A 233 19.02 16.06 15.94
C LYS A 233 18.20 16.53 14.74
N SER A 234 18.48 16.00 13.55
CA SER A 234 17.51 16.06 12.47
C SER A 234 16.39 15.07 12.77
N HIS A 235 15.14 15.49 12.63
CA HIS A 235 13.98 14.63 12.79
C HIS A 235 13.03 14.78 11.62
N ARG A 236 12.23 13.75 11.38
CA ARG A 236 11.14 13.82 10.40
C ARG A 236 9.88 14.32 11.09
N SER A 237 9.25 15.32 10.49
CA SER A 237 7.99 15.91 10.99
C SER A 237 6.76 15.22 10.39
N ASP A 238 6.83 13.91 10.20
CA ASP A 238 5.73 13.12 9.68
C ASP A 238 4.57 13.04 10.67
N GLU A 239 3.35 13.04 10.14
CA GLU A 239 2.18 12.59 10.89
C GLU A 239 2.24 11.07 11.00
N LEU A 240 2.31 10.58 12.24
CA LEU A 240 2.36 9.16 12.58
C LEU A 240 1.04 8.76 13.20
N PHE A 241 0.32 7.88 12.52
CA PHE A 241 -0.94 7.38 13.03
C PHE A 241 -0.71 6.26 14.05
N PHE A 242 -1.56 6.19 15.06
CA PHE A 242 -1.43 5.18 16.10
C PHE A 242 -2.78 4.76 16.68
N ARG A 243 -2.79 3.58 17.31
CA ARG A 243 -3.89 3.10 18.15
C ARG A 243 -3.44 2.94 19.59
N ILE A 244 -4.39 3.07 20.50
CA ILE A 244 -4.24 2.66 21.89
C ILE A 244 -4.89 1.29 21.99
N THR A 245 -4.10 0.29 22.35
CA THR A 245 -4.51 -1.11 22.47
C THR A 245 -4.17 -1.62 23.88
N SER A 246 -4.40 -2.90 24.15
CA SER A 246 -3.85 -3.55 25.36
C SER A 246 -2.32 -3.47 25.41
N ASP A 247 -1.64 -3.32 24.28
CA ASP A 247 -0.19 -3.12 24.24
C ASP A 247 0.25 -1.66 24.43
N GLY A 248 -0.69 -0.78 24.76
CA GLY A 248 -0.47 0.65 24.86
C GLY A 248 -0.54 1.36 23.51
N ILE A 249 0.30 2.38 23.32
CA ILE A 249 0.40 3.12 22.07
C ILE A 249 1.19 2.28 21.05
N VAL A 250 0.51 1.92 19.97
CA VAL A 250 1.06 1.22 18.82
C VAL A 250 1.04 2.18 17.64
N VAL A 251 2.21 2.69 17.26
CA VAL A 251 2.41 3.57 16.10
C VAL A 251 2.56 2.73 14.85
N PHE A 252 1.84 3.09 13.79
CA PHE A 252 1.97 2.43 12.50
C PHE A 252 3.18 2.96 11.74
N PRO A 253 4.02 2.07 11.17
CA PRO A 253 5.23 2.48 10.48
C PRO A 253 4.88 3.30 9.24
N LYS A 254 5.49 4.48 9.13
CA LYS A 254 5.50 5.21 7.87
C LYS A 254 6.62 4.66 7.01
N LEU A 255 6.31 3.66 6.20
CA LEU A 255 7.32 2.97 5.40
C LEU A 255 7.90 3.90 4.33
N ILE A 256 9.18 4.23 4.46
CA ILE A 256 9.92 5.11 3.56
C ILE A 256 10.77 4.24 2.64
N TYR A 257 10.60 4.43 1.34
CA TYR A 257 11.29 3.62 0.34
C TYR A 257 12.21 4.47 -0.53
N SER A 258 13.46 4.04 -0.58
CA SER A 258 14.45 4.43 -1.58
C SER A 258 14.10 3.81 -2.95
N LEU A 259 14.51 4.49 -4.02
CA LEU A 259 14.35 4.03 -5.40
C LEU A 259 15.53 3.16 -5.83
N ASP A 260 15.94 2.19 -5.00
CA ASP A 260 17.17 1.40 -5.14
C ASP A 260 16.92 -0.12 -5.17
N TYR A 261 15.74 -0.55 -5.61
CA TYR A 261 15.41 -1.98 -5.73
C TYR A 261 15.91 -2.59 -7.05
N GLY A 262 16.39 -3.83 -6.98
CA GLY A 262 16.85 -4.57 -8.15
C GLY A 262 15.72 -4.94 -9.11
N ALA A 263 16.03 -5.03 -10.40
CA ALA A 263 15.10 -5.48 -11.44
C ALA A 263 15.58 -6.84 -11.99
N ALA A 264 14.71 -7.85 -11.91
CA ALA A 264 14.99 -9.18 -12.47
C ALA A 264 14.51 -9.28 -13.92
N ASN A 265 15.30 -9.95 -14.77
CA ASN A 265 14.91 -10.26 -16.16
C ASN A 265 14.03 -11.53 -16.28
N GLU A 266 13.82 -12.24 -15.18
CA GLU A 266 12.99 -13.45 -15.13
C GLU A 266 11.54 -13.14 -15.53
N ARG A 267 10.95 -13.98 -16.38
CA ARG A 267 9.55 -13.87 -16.81
C ARG A 267 8.64 -14.77 -15.97
N VAL A 268 7.46 -14.25 -15.66
CA VAL A 268 6.40 -14.88 -14.87
C VAL A 268 5.15 -15.00 -15.74
N SER A 269 4.59 -16.20 -15.79
CA SER A 269 3.34 -16.45 -16.51
C SER A 269 2.17 -15.73 -15.84
N THR A 270 1.27 -15.21 -16.67
CA THR A 270 -0.02 -14.65 -16.26
C THR A 270 -1.09 -15.73 -16.01
N GLY A 271 -0.76 -17.00 -16.24
CA GLY A 271 -1.72 -18.11 -16.22
C GLY A 271 -2.59 -18.20 -17.48
N ASN A 272 -2.37 -17.31 -18.46
CA ASN A 272 -3.02 -17.36 -19.77
C ASN A 272 -1.94 -17.38 -20.87
N LEU A 273 -1.86 -18.48 -21.61
CA LEU A 273 -0.83 -18.68 -22.63
C LEU A 273 -0.87 -17.63 -23.76
N VAL A 274 -2.07 -17.21 -24.16
CA VAL A 274 -2.23 -16.21 -25.23
C VAL A 274 -1.84 -14.83 -24.71
N LEU A 275 -2.22 -14.49 -23.49
CA LEU A 275 -1.77 -13.25 -22.85
C LEU A 275 -0.25 -13.22 -22.68
N ASP A 276 0.35 -14.34 -22.25
CA ASP A 276 1.81 -14.46 -22.13
C ASP A 276 2.51 -14.26 -23.48
N LYS A 277 1.95 -14.81 -24.58
CA LYS A 277 2.46 -14.54 -25.93
C LYS A 277 2.33 -13.08 -26.32
N MET A 278 1.19 -12.44 -26.01
CA MET A 278 1.01 -10.99 -26.24
C MET A 278 2.01 -10.15 -25.43
N LEU A 279 2.49 -10.66 -24.29
CA LEU A 279 3.50 -10.07 -23.42
C LEU A 279 4.95 -10.52 -23.73
N LEU A 280 5.15 -11.27 -24.83
CA LEU A 280 6.44 -11.84 -25.24
C LEU A 280 7.09 -12.73 -24.17
N GLY A 281 6.29 -13.61 -23.56
CA GLY A 281 6.74 -14.58 -22.56
C GLY A 281 6.25 -14.31 -21.13
N GLY A 282 5.27 -13.41 -20.95
CA GLY A 282 4.75 -13.03 -19.63
C GLY A 282 5.37 -11.73 -19.10
N ILE A 283 5.20 -11.47 -17.80
CA ILE A 283 5.66 -10.23 -17.15
C ILE A 283 6.95 -10.44 -16.37
N PHE A 284 7.67 -9.37 -16.02
CA PHE A 284 8.89 -9.52 -15.20
C PHE A 284 8.60 -9.89 -13.74
N ARG A 285 9.45 -10.72 -13.14
CA ARG A 285 9.47 -11.00 -11.70
C ARG A 285 9.66 -9.69 -10.92
N GLY A 286 8.87 -9.50 -9.87
CA GLY A 286 8.89 -8.29 -9.05
C GLY A 286 8.26 -7.07 -9.71
N SER A 287 7.77 -7.15 -10.95
CA SER A 287 7.04 -6.05 -11.59
C SER A 287 5.60 -5.92 -11.08
N SER A 288 5.02 -4.74 -11.26
CA SER A 288 3.60 -4.51 -11.00
C SER A 288 2.78 -4.29 -12.26
N THR A 289 1.62 -4.94 -12.29
CA THR A 289 0.67 -4.92 -13.39
C THR A 289 -0.67 -4.35 -12.92
N LEU A 290 -1.15 -3.31 -13.58
CA LEU A 290 -2.49 -2.76 -13.37
C LEU A 290 -3.47 -3.40 -14.36
N ILE A 291 -4.51 -4.05 -13.84
CA ILE A 291 -5.66 -4.53 -14.60
C ILE A 291 -6.80 -3.52 -14.43
N THR A 292 -7.10 -2.78 -15.49
CA THR A 292 -8.09 -1.69 -15.45
C THR A 292 -9.28 -1.97 -16.36
N GLY A 293 -10.48 -1.63 -15.92
CA GLY A 293 -11.71 -1.84 -16.69
C GLY A 293 -12.98 -1.66 -15.86
N SER A 294 -14.12 -1.54 -16.54
CA SER A 294 -15.43 -1.39 -15.87
C SER A 294 -15.85 -2.67 -15.14
N ALA A 295 -16.91 -2.59 -14.33
CA ALA A 295 -17.46 -3.76 -13.63
C ALA A 295 -17.84 -4.89 -14.62
N GLY A 296 -17.64 -6.14 -14.22
CA GLY A 296 -17.96 -7.32 -15.04
C GLY A 296 -16.95 -7.67 -16.15
N THR A 297 -15.96 -6.81 -16.45
CA THR A 297 -14.92 -7.07 -17.47
C THR A 297 -13.88 -8.12 -17.05
N GLY A 298 -14.06 -8.84 -15.94
CA GLY A 298 -13.15 -9.93 -15.57
C GLY A 298 -11.81 -9.55 -14.92
N LYS A 299 -11.64 -8.33 -14.40
CA LYS A 299 -10.40 -7.91 -13.69
C LYS A 299 -9.97 -8.89 -12.59
N SER A 300 -10.91 -9.25 -11.71
CA SER A 300 -10.69 -10.21 -10.63
C SER A 300 -10.41 -11.60 -11.17
N LEU A 301 -11.09 -12.02 -12.26
CA LEU A 301 -10.84 -13.31 -12.92
C LEU A 301 -9.43 -13.39 -13.51
N THR A 302 -8.96 -12.36 -14.21
CA THR A 302 -7.57 -12.27 -14.70
C THR A 302 -6.58 -12.41 -13.54
N SER A 303 -6.88 -11.77 -12.41
CA SER A 303 -6.02 -11.78 -11.22
C SER A 303 -6.02 -13.15 -10.52
N MET A 304 -7.18 -13.80 -10.42
CA MET A 304 -7.31 -15.16 -9.90
C MET A 304 -6.62 -16.18 -10.80
N GLN A 305 -6.66 -16.02 -12.13
CA GLN A 305 -5.95 -16.88 -13.08
C GLN A 305 -4.42 -16.77 -12.90
N PHE A 306 -3.91 -15.54 -12.72
CA PHE A 306 -2.51 -15.29 -12.37
C PHE A 306 -2.10 -15.95 -11.04
N MET A 307 -2.98 -15.91 -10.03
CA MET A 307 -2.74 -16.56 -8.74
C MET A 307 -2.77 -18.08 -8.87
N SER A 308 -3.73 -18.63 -9.60
CA SER A 308 -3.88 -20.07 -9.85
C SER A 308 -2.63 -20.67 -10.49
N ASP A 309 -2.05 -20.01 -11.51
CA ASP A 309 -0.78 -20.45 -12.11
C ASP A 309 0.37 -20.49 -11.08
N GLY A 310 0.47 -19.49 -10.21
CA GLY A 310 1.50 -19.46 -9.16
C GLY A 310 1.32 -20.58 -8.13
N LEU A 311 0.08 -20.77 -7.68
CA LEU A 311 -0.26 -21.83 -6.73
C LEU A 311 0.04 -23.23 -7.29
N ASN A 312 -0.29 -23.47 -8.56
CA ASN A 312 0.04 -24.72 -9.24
C ASN A 312 1.55 -24.96 -9.40
N ARG A 313 2.36 -23.89 -9.38
CA ARG A 313 3.83 -23.95 -9.37
C ARG A 313 4.42 -24.04 -7.95
N GLY A 314 3.57 -24.09 -6.91
CA GLY A 314 4.00 -24.15 -5.51
C GLY A 314 4.48 -22.81 -4.96
N GLU A 315 4.14 -21.69 -5.59
CA GLU A 315 4.47 -20.35 -5.11
C GLU A 315 3.55 -19.92 -3.96
N ASN A 316 4.10 -19.21 -2.97
CA ASN A 316 3.31 -18.58 -1.92
C ASN A 316 2.63 -17.32 -2.48
N CYS A 317 1.30 -17.26 -2.38
CA CYS A 317 0.46 -16.23 -2.97
C CYS A 317 -0.33 -15.47 -1.89
N LEU A 318 -0.45 -14.15 -2.06
CA LEU A 318 -1.24 -13.27 -1.19
C LEU A 318 -2.37 -12.61 -1.97
N TYR A 319 -3.62 -12.88 -1.60
CA TYR A 319 -4.80 -12.23 -2.17
C TYR A 319 -5.33 -11.18 -1.19
N ILE A 320 -5.16 -9.91 -1.53
CA ILE A 320 -5.70 -8.78 -0.76
C ILE A 320 -7.01 -8.36 -1.40
N SER A 321 -8.09 -8.38 -0.62
CA SER A 321 -9.40 -7.93 -1.07
C SER A 321 -9.90 -6.78 -0.22
N PHE A 322 -10.33 -5.70 -0.88
CA PHE A 322 -11.01 -4.56 -0.25
C PHE A 322 -12.51 -4.51 -0.57
N GLU A 323 -13.02 -5.45 -1.39
CA GLU A 323 -14.42 -5.49 -1.83
C GLU A 323 -15.11 -6.78 -1.41
N GLU A 324 -14.47 -7.92 -1.70
CA GLU A 324 -15.08 -9.24 -1.54
C GLU A 324 -14.56 -9.97 -0.30
N SER A 325 -15.46 -10.70 0.37
CA SER A 325 -15.07 -11.61 1.44
C SER A 325 -14.26 -12.80 0.90
N LYS A 326 -13.45 -13.40 1.78
CA LYS A 326 -12.71 -14.63 1.48
C LYS A 326 -13.60 -15.74 0.88
N GLY A 327 -14.77 -15.97 1.47
CA GLY A 327 -15.70 -17.01 1.02
C GLY A 327 -16.22 -16.75 -0.40
N GLN A 328 -16.47 -15.48 -0.75
CA GLN A 328 -16.88 -15.10 -2.09
C GLN A 328 -15.77 -15.32 -3.12
N VAL A 329 -14.53 -14.94 -2.78
CA VAL A 329 -13.36 -15.16 -3.64
C VAL A 329 -13.14 -16.66 -3.87
N ILE A 330 -13.20 -17.48 -2.83
CA ILE A 330 -13.09 -18.95 -2.94
C ILE A 330 -14.19 -19.53 -3.83
N ARG A 331 -15.44 -19.12 -3.64
CA ARG A 331 -16.57 -19.57 -4.48
C ARG A 331 -16.36 -19.21 -5.95
N ASN A 332 -15.95 -17.97 -6.22
CA ASN A 332 -15.75 -17.47 -7.58
C ASN A 332 -14.58 -18.20 -8.25
N ALA A 333 -13.49 -18.48 -7.53
CA ALA A 333 -12.38 -19.29 -8.01
C ALA A 333 -12.80 -20.75 -8.28
N GLY A 334 -13.59 -21.35 -7.39
CA GLY A 334 -14.11 -22.71 -7.56
C GLY A 334 -15.00 -22.87 -8.79
N ALA A 335 -15.80 -21.85 -9.13
CA ALA A 335 -16.59 -21.83 -10.37
C ALA A 335 -15.74 -21.85 -11.65
N MET A 336 -14.45 -21.50 -11.55
CA MET A 336 -13.46 -21.54 -12.63
C MET A 336 -12.56 -22.79 -12.56
N GLY A 337 -12.86 -23.72 -11.65
CA GLY A 337 -12.06 -24.93 -11.43
C GLY A 337 -10.79 -24.72 -10.61
N TRP A 338 -10.63 -23.59 -9.91
CA TRP A 338 -9.44 -23.30 -9.10
C TRP A 338 -9.68 -23.58 -7.60
N ASP A 339 -8.90 -24.51 -7.03
CA ASP A 339 -9.03 -24.95 -5.64
C ASP A 339 -8.32 -24.03 -4.63
N PHE A 340 -8.81 -22.79 -4.52
CA PHE A 340 -8.23 -21.80 -3.59
C PHE A 340 -8.35 -22.21 -2.12
N ASP A 341 -9.43 -22.91 -1.75
CA ASP A 341 -9.62 -23.44 -0.39
C ASP A 341 -8.56 -24.49 -0.04
N GLY A 342 -8.29 -25.44 -0.94
CA GLY A 342 -7.23 -26.42 -0.75
C GLY A 342 -5.84 -25.79 -0.68
N PHE A 343 -5.55 -24.78 -1.50
CA PHE A 343 -4.27 -24.07 -1.44
C PHE A 343 -4.08 -23.23 -0.16
N GLU A 344 -5.16 -22.66 0.37
CA GLU A 344 -5.12 -21.95 1.65
C GLU A 344 -4.86 -22.94 2.81
N LYS A 345 -5.55 -24.07 2.83
CA LYS A 345 -5.32 -25.14 3.82
C LYS A 345 -3.90 -25.68 3.79
N LYS A 346 -3.27 -25.74 2.60
CA LYS A 346 -1.85 -26.07 2.42
C LYS A 346 -0.89 -24.94 2.82
N GLY A 347 -1.40 -23.75 3.14
CA GLY A 347 -0.62 -22.58 3.52
C GLY A 347 0.06 -21.84 2.36
N LEU A 348 -0.22 -22.22 1.12
CA LEU A 348 0.33 -21.59 -0.09
C LEU A 348 -0.44 -20.32 -0.49
N LEU A 349 -1.74 -20.26 -0.22
CA LEU A 349 -2.56 -19.06 -0.40
C LEU A 349 -2.84 -18.40 0.94
N THR A 350 -2.64 -17.09 1.04
CA THR A 350 -3.06 -16.30 2.20
C THR A 350 -4.05 -15.23 1.73
N PHE A 351 -5.20 -15.15 2.40
CA PHE A 351 -6.18 -14.10 2.15
C PHE A 351 -6.04 -12.96 3.16
N ARG A 352 -6.21 -11.74 2.68
CA ARG A 352 -6.36 -10.53 3.49
C ARG A 352 -7.56 -9.76 2.96
N CYS A 353 -8.74 -10.10 3.47
CA CYS A 353 -10.00 -9.44 3.12
C CYS A 353 -10.39 -8.50 4.26
N ALA A 354 -10.44 -7.21 3.99
CA ALA A 354 -10.82 -6.19 4.97
C ALA A 354 -11.42 -4.98 4.24
N TYR A 355 -12.47 -4.36 4.78
CA TYR A 355 -12.93 -3.10 4.20
C TYR A 355 -11.88 -2.00 4.41
N PRO A 356 -11.74 -1.05 3.45
CA PRO A 356 -10.73 0.01 3.56
C PRO A 356 -10.81 0.85 4.84
N ASN A 357 -12.00 1.01 5.42
CA ASN A 357 -12.21 1.84 6.61
C ASN A 357 -12.09 1.09 7.95
N GLU A 358 -11.85 -0.22 7.94
CA GLU A 358 -11.60 -0.96 9.20
C GLU A 358 -10.31 -0.51 9.89
N LYS A 359 -9.32 -0.08 9.09
CA LYS A 359 -7.98 0.27 9.53
C LYS A 359 -7.49 1.51 8.83
N MET A 360 -6.43 2.08 9.40
CA MET A 360 -5.72 3.18 8.75
C MET A 360 -4.92 2.65 7.55
N LEU A 361 -4.66 3.48 6.54
CA LEU A 361 -3.88 3.04 5.37
C LEU A 361 -2.48 2.56 5.74
N ASP A 362 -1.82 3.23 6.70
CA ASP A 362 -0.51 2.81 7.19
C ASP A 362 -0.59 1.49 7.98
N GLU A 363 -1.67 1.28 8.75
CA GLU A 363 -1.95 -0.01 9.41
C GLU A 363 -2.19 -1.09 8.34
N HIS A 364 -2.95 -0.76 7.30
CA HIS A 364 -3.22 -1.68 6.21
C HIS A 364 -1.93 -2.12 5.52
N LEU A 365 -1.03 -1.17 5.26
CA LEU A 365 0.27 -1.40 4.64
C LEU A 365 1.17 -2.24 5.53
N ALA A 366 1.26 -1.92 6.82
CA ALA A 366 2.06 -2.66 7.79
C ALA A 366 1.63 -4.14 7.88
N ASP A 367 0.33 -4.40 7.98
CA ASP A 367 -0.23 -5.76 7.99
C ASP A 367 0.14 -6.54 6.72
N ILE A 368 -0.05 -5.92 5.54
CA ILE A 368 0.25 -6.56 4.26
C ILE A 368 1.73 -6.96 4.21
N MET A 369 2.63 -6.05 4.61
CA MET A 369 4.06 -6.31 4.56
C MET A 369 4.49 -7.37 5.58
N ALA A 370 3.93 -7.35 6.78
CA ALA A 370 4.17 -8.39 7.78
C ALA A 370 3.75 -9.78 7.28
N VAL A 371 2.60 -9.89 6.60
CA VAL A 371 2.17 -11.14 5.96
C VAL A 371 3.10 -11.52 4.82
N ALA A 372 3.43 -10.57 3.94
CA ALA A 372 4.26 -10.79 2.78
C ALA A 372 5.64 -11.36 3.15
N GLU A 373 6.27 -10.78 4.17
CA GLU A 373 7.56 -11.20 4.70
C GLU A 373 7.47 -12.57 5.39
N LYS A 374 6.54 -12.71 6.36
CA LYS A 374 6.38 -13.94 7.15
C LYS A 374 6.09 -15.16 6.28
N LYS A 375 5.27 -15.00 5.23
CA LYS A 375 4.87 -16.06 4.32
C LYS A 375 5.77 -16.17 3.09
N LYS A 376 6.81 -15.34 2.95
CA LYS A 376 7.73 -15.34 1.80
C LYS A 376 6.98 -15.31 0.47
N ILE A 377 6.01 -14.39 0.37
CA ILE A 377 5.12 -14.27 -0.79
C ILE A 377 5.90 -14.04 -2.08
N LYS A 378 5.42 -14.61 -3.18
CA LYS A 378 5.98 -14.48 -4.54
C LYS A 378 5.00 -13.83 -5.51
N ARG A 379 3.70 -14.07 -5.36
CA ARG A 379 2.66 -13.38 -6.14
C ARG A 379 1.66 -12.70 -5.24
N CYS A 380 1.26 -11.51 -5.62
CA CYS A 380 0.27 -10.73 -4.88
C CYS A 380 -0.83 -10.23 -5.82
N VAL A 381 -2.07 -10.28 -5.35
CA VAL A 381 -3.22 -9.60 -5.97
C VAL A 381 -3.76 -8.58 -4.98
N VAL A 382 -4.11 -7.39 -5.47
CA VAL A 382 -4.79 -6.34 -4.72
C VAL A 382 -6.08 -5.97 -5.44
N ASP A 383 -7.22 -6.38 -4.90
CA ASP A 383 -8.54 -6.34 -5.54
C ASP A 383 -9.63 -5.68 -4.67
N SER A 384 -10.06 -4.44 -4.90
CA SER A 384 -9.52 -3.46 -5.83
C SER A 384 -8.89 -2.29 -5.08
N VAL A 385 -7.90 -1.64 -5.71
CA VAL A 385 -7.32 -0.41 -5.15
C VAL A 385 -8.35 0.73 -5.20
N SER A 386 -9.25 0.70 -6.19
CA SER A 386 -10.29 1.73 -6.38
C SER A 386 -11.28 1.80 -5.21
N SER A 387 -11.54 0.73 -4.47
CA SER A 387 -12.49 0.75 -3.34
C SER A 387 -12.04 1.70 -2.22
N ILE A 388 -10.74 1.95 -2.12
CA ILE A 388 -10.15 2.85 -1.12
C ILE A 388 -10.64 4.31 -1.34
N LEU A 389 -11.01 4.69 -2.57
CA LEU A 389 -11.57 6.02 -2.88
C LEU A 389 -12.85 6.32 -2.09
N HIS A 390 -13.64 5.30 -1.72
CA HIS A 390 -14.85 5.51 -0.94
C HIS A 390 -14.53 6.00 0.48
N SER A 391 -13.40 5.56 1.04
CA SER A 391 -13.05 5.82 2.46
C SER A 391 -11.97 6.89 2.65
N PHE A 392 -11.16 7.19 1.64
CA PHE A 392 -10.05 8.15 1.75
C PHE A 392 -10.02 9.17 0.60
N SER A 393 -9.15 10.18 0.71
CA SER A 393 -8.91 11.15 -0.38
C SER A 393 -7.99 10.59 -1.46
N ASP A 394 -8.02 11.20 -2.65
CA ASP A 394 -7.18 10.81 -3.80
C ASP A 394 -5.68 10.89 -3.49
N ASP A 395 -5.25 11.91 -2.74
CA ASP A 395 -3.85 12.05 -2.29
C ASP A 395 -3.44 10.89 -1.38
N SER A 396 -4.33 10.49 -0.47
CA SER A 396 -4.08 9.38 0.45
C SER A 396 -3.98 8.06 -0.30
N LEU A 397 -4.85 7.86 -1.30
CA LEU A 397 -4.81 6.68 -2.16
C LEU A 397 -3.53 6.62 -2.99
N THR A 398 -3.15 7.75 -3.59
CA THR A 398 -1.93 7.83 -4.41
C THR A 398 -0.70 7.52 -3.56
N ALA A 399 -0.62 8.11 -2.36
CA ALA A 399 0.46 7.85 -1.41
C ALA A 399 0.49 6.39 -0.94
N PHE A 400 -0.67 5.82 -0.60
CA PHE A 400 -0.79 4.41 -0.20
C PHE A 400 -0.39 3.46 -1.33
N THR A 401 -0.94 3.65 -2.54
CA THR A 401 -0.66 2.81 -3.71
C THR A 401 0.81 2.86 -4.07
N LYS A 402 1.43 4.05 -4.05
CA LYS A 402 2.86 4.22 -4.26
C LYS A 402 3.69 3.47 -3.22
N SER A 403 3.33 3.61 -1.95
CA SER A 403 4.03 2.96 -0.84
C SER A 403 3.90 1.45 -0.93
N LEU A 404 2.69 0.92 -1.11
CA LEU A 404 2.41 -0.51 -1.28
C LEU A 404 3.16 -1.10 -2.47
N ASN A 405 3.07 -0.49 -3.65
CA ASN A 405 3.77 -0.94 -4.84
C ASN A 405 5.29 -0.99 -4.64
N ASN A 406 5.88 0.07 -4.07
CA ASN A 406 7.32 0.10 -3.79
C ASN A 406 7.73 -0.98 -2.76
N SER A 407 6.90 -1.22 -1.74
CA SER A 407 7.15 -2.22 -0.70
C SER A 407 7.20 -3.63 -1.28
N LEU A 408 6.21 -3.97 -2.12
CA LEU A 408 6.10 -5.28 -2.77
C LEU A 408 7.22 -5.48 -3.79
N LYS A 409 7.56 -4.44 -4.57
CA LYS A 409 8.69 -4.45 -5.51
C LYS A 409 10.02 -4.71 -4.82
N LYS A 410 10.31 -4.01 -3.71
CA LYS A 410 11.53 -4.22 -2.91
C LYS A 410 11.63 -5.66 -2.38
N SER A 411 10.48 -6.29 -2.14
CA SER A 411 10.39 -7.70 -1.72
C SER A 411 10.42 -8.70 -2.89
N ASN A 412 10.64 -8.23 -4.12
CA ASN A 412 10.62 -9.02 -5.36
C ASN A 412 9.30 -9.80 -5.59
N ILE A 413 8.17 -9.19 -5.19
CA ILE A 413 6.83 -9.77 -5.32
C ILE A 413 6.17 -9.26 -6.61
N THR A 414 5.81 -10.19 -7.51
CA THR A 414 5.06 -9.84 -8.73
C THR A 414 3.61 -9.58 -8.37
N THR A 415 3.12 -8.38 -8.70
CA THR A 415 1.86 -7.89 -8.14
C THR A 415 0.87 -7.50 -9.23
N PHE A 416 -0.38 -7.95 -9.11
CA PHE A 416 -1.51 -7.48 -9.89
C PHE A 416 -2.37 -6.54 -9.03
N PHE A 417 -2.57 -5.32 -9.51
CA PHE A 417 -3.52 -4.37 -8.96
C PHE A 417 -4.75 -4.33 -9.85
N THR A 418 -5.96 -4.37 -9.29
CA THR A 418 -7.16 -4.10 -10.07
C THR A 418 -7.66 -2.68 -9.80
N TRP A 419 -8.21 -2.08 -10.86
CA TRP A 419 -8.81 -0.75 -10.80
C TRP A 419 -10.11 -0.71 -11.61
N ALA A 420 -11.21 -0.39 -10.94
CA ALA A 420 -12.50 -0.22 -11.59
C ALA A 420 -12.58 1.19 -12.21
N THR A 421 -12.88 1.25 -13.51
CA THR A 421 -13.20 2.51 -14.18
C THR A 421 -14.69 2.81 -14.05
N THR A 422 -15.03 4.07 -13.79
CA THR A 422 -16.41 4.55 -13.65
C THR A 422 -17.14 4.62 -15.00
N ASN A 423 -16.40 4.89 -16.08
CA ASN A 423 -16.96 4.95 -17.43
C ASN A 423 -16.76 3.61 -18.16
N MET A 424 -17.86 3.03 -18.65
CA MET A 424 -17.83 1.78 -19.43
C MET A 424 -17.31 1.96 -20.87
N LEU A 425 -17.43 3.17 -21.44
CA LEU A 425 -17.17 3.45 -22.86
C LEU A 425 -16.06 4.48 -23.12
N SER A 426 -15.60 5.24 -22.11
CA SER A 426 -14.59 6.29 -22.27
C SER A 426 -13.19 5.81 -21.88
N ALA A 427 -12.18 6.28 -22.63
CA ALA A 427 -10.82 5.77 -22.54
C ALA A 427 -9.96 6.35 -21.41
N SER A 428 -10.39 7.43 -20.75
CA SER A 428 -9.57 8.15 -19.79
C SER A 428 -10.39 8.62 -18.60
N SER A 429 -9.96 8.22 -17.39
CA SER A 429 -10.36 8.88 -16.16
C SER A 429 -9.10 9.46 -15.49
N PRO A 430 -9.14 10.68 -14.91
CA PRO A 430 -8.00 11.29 -14.24
C PRO A 430 -7.40 10.40 -13.14
N GLU A 431 -8.23 9.60 -12.46
CA GLU A 431 -7.78 8.74 -11.36
C GLU A 431 -6.93 7.56 -11.86
N THR A 432 -7.28 6.97 -13.01
CA THR A 432 -6.45 5.95 -13.66
C THR A 432 -5.09 6.50 -14.08
N ALA A 433 -5.01 7.77 -14.46
CA ALA A 433 -3.77 8.40 -14.90
C ALA A 433 -2.74 8.44 -13.75
N LEU A 434 -3.15 8.79 -12.53
CA LEU A 434 -2.26 8.83 -11.37
C LEU A 434 -1.62 7.45 -11.08
N VAL A 435 -2.44 6.40 -11.03
CA VAL A 435 -1.95 5.04 -10.74
C VAL A 435 -1.17 4.43 -11.90
N SER A 436 -1.50 4.78 -13.15
CA SER A 436 -0.81 4.29 -14.35
C SER A 436 0.70 4.63 -14.38
N THR A 437 1.09 5.74 -13.74
CA THR A 437 2.49 6.16 -13.65
C THR A 437 3.30 5.33 -12.66
N LEU A 438 2.63 4.75 -11.65
CA LEU A 438 3.25 3.99 -10.56
C LEU A 438 3.58 2.55 -10.96
N VAL A 439 2.77 1.94 -11.83
CA VAL A 439 2.93 0.55 -12.25
C VAL A 439 3.85 0.38 -13.47
N ASP A 440 4.36 -0.82 -13.67
CA ASP A 440 5.23 -1.16 -14.80
C ASP A 440 4.42 -1.56 -16.03
N ASN A 441 3.36 -2.33 -15.79
CA ASN A 441 2.56 -2.95 -16.83
C ASN A 441 1.10 -2.50 -16.71
N ILE A 442 0.40 -2.32 -17.82
CA ILE A 442 -1.02 -1.95 -17.84
C ILE A 442 -1.74 -2.82 -18.86
N ILE A 443 -2.77 -3.53 -18.38
CA ILE A 443 -3.69 -4.31 -19.19
C ILE A 443 -5.09 -3.72 -19.01
N SER A 444 -5.71 -3.32 -20.11
CA SER A 444 -7.06 -2.74 -20.12
C SER A 444 -8.07 -3.75 -20.63
N LEU A 445 -9.16 -3.91 -19.89
CA LEU A 445 -10.32 -4.73 -20.20
C LEU A 445 -11.53 -3.82 -20.43
N ARG A 446 -12.21 -3.96 -21.56
CA ARG A 446 -13.31 -3.06 -21.93
C ARG A 446 -14.44 -3.80 -22.62
N TYR A 447 -15.63 -3.20 -22.55
CA TYR A 447 -16.72 -3.55 -23.45
C TYR A 447 -16.58 -2.77 -24.75
N VAL A 448 -16.98 -3.40 -25.85
CA VAL A 448 -17.19 -2.77 -27.13
C VAL A 448 -18.54 -3.25 -27.67
N GLU A 449 -19.35 -2.32 -28.17
CA GLU A 449 -20.58 -2.68 -28.87
C GLU A 449 -20.25 -2.99 -30.34
N ILE A 450 -20.58 -4.21 -30.77
CA ILE A 450 -20.48 -4.64 -32.17
C ILE A 450 -21.78 -5.34 -32.53
N ASN A 451 -22.46 -4.84 -33.57
CA ASN A 451 -23.72 -5.41 -34.08
C ASN A 451 -24.80 -5.57 -32.98
N GLY A 452 -24.91 -4.61 -32.06
CA GLY A 452 -25.87 -4.66 -30.95
C GLY A 452 -25.50 -5.62 -29.81
N GLU A 453 -24.31 -6.23 -29.85
CA GLU A 453 -23.80 -7.10 -28.79
C GLU A 453 -22.61 -6.47 -28.07
N LEU A 454 -22.60 -6.57 -26.74
CA LEU A 454 -21.45 -6.21 -25.93
C LEU A 454 -20.41 -7.32 -25.99
N GLN A 455 -19.28 -7.02 -26.61
CA GLN A 455 -18.12 -7.90 -26.67
C GLN A 455 -17.03 -7.40 -25.72
N LEU A 456 -16.22 -8.33 -25.23
CA LEU A 456 -15.10 -8.04 -24.34
C LEU A 456 -13.79 -8.00 -25.10
N ILE A 457 -13.04 -6.92 -24.89
CA ILE A 457 -11.74 -6.69 -25.52
C ILE A 457 -10.64 -6.43 -24.50
N LEU A 458 -9.48 -7.00 -24.76
CA LEU A 458 -8.26 -6.85 -23.99
C LEU A 458 -7.25 -6.06 -24.82
N ASN A 459 -6.57 -5.13 -24.16
CA ASN A 459 -5.47 -4.37 -24.73
C ASN A 459 -4.31 -4.28 -23.73
N ILE A 460 -3.08 -4.44 -24.21
CA ILE A 460 -1.87 -4.14 -23.42
C ILE A 460 -1.48 -2.70 -23.75
N ILE A 461 -1.62 -1.81 -22.76
CA ILE A 461 -1.36 -0.38 -22.94
C ILE A 461 0.12 -0.06 -22.79
N LYS A 462 0.79 -0.73 -21.85
CA LYS A 462 2.16 -0.42 -21.46
C LYS A 462 2.81 -1.66 -20.84
N ILE A 463 4.07 -1.90 -21.20
CA ILE A 463 4.99 -2.81 -20.50
C ILE A 463 6.33 -2.09 -20.39
N ARG A 464 6.88 -1.97 -19.19
CA ARG A 464 8.22 -1.41 -19.00
C ARG A 464 9.28 -2.50 -19.19
N GLY A 465 10.33 -2.19 -19.95
CA GLY A 465 11.46 -3.09 -20.18
C GLY A 465 11.20 -4.24 -21.17
N SER A 466 10.06 -4.24 -21.87
CA SER A 466 9.73 -5.22 -22.91
C SER A 466 8.82 -4.59 -23.95
N ASP A 467 8.91 -5.07 -25.19
CA ASP A 467 7.85 -4.84 -26.17
C ASP A 467 6.64 -5.74 -25.86
N HIS A 468 5.52 -5.48 -26.51
CA HIS A 468 4.26 -6.20 -26.37
C HIS A 468 3.40 -6.05 -27.63
N SER A 469 2.44 -6.96 -27.80
CA SER A 469 1.42 -6.84 -28.84
C SER A 469 0.67 -5.51 -28.73
N LYS A 470 0.54 -4.79 -29.86
CA LYS A 470 -0.27 -3.56 -29.98
C LYS A 470 -1.70 -3.84 -30.45
N GLY A 471 -2.01 -5.10 -30.75
CA GLY A 471 -3.31 -5.52 -31.24
C GLY A 471 -4.36 -5.58 -30.13
N LEU A 472 -5.60 -5.25 -30.48
CA LEU A 472 -6.77 -5.49 -29.64
C LEU A 472 -7.22 -6.94 -29.79
N ALA A 473 -7.40 -7.63 -28.67
CA ALA A 473 -7.79 -9.03 -28.66
C ALA A 473 -9.18 -9.21 -28.04
N LYS A 474 -10.08 -9.91 -28.73
CA LYS A 474 -11.34 -10.36 -28.15
C LYS A 474 -11.07 -11.49 -27.17
N TYR A 475 -11.82 -11.48 -26.08
CA TYR A 475 -11.81 -12.58 -25.13
C TYR A 475 -13.21 -12.91 -24.64
N GLN A 476 -13.34 -14.10 -24.07
CA GLN A 476 -14.57 -14.60 -23.46
C GLN A 476 -14.26 -15.07 -22.05
N ILE A 477 -15.25 -14.93 -21.16
CA ILE A 477 -15.21 -15.53 -19.82
C ILE A 477 -15.82 -16.92 -19.96
N THR A 478 -15.05 -17.94 -19.57
CA THR A 478 -15.42 -19.35 -19.67
C THR A 478 -15.34 -20.01 -18.28
N GLY A 479 -15.76 -21.26 -18.15
CA GLY A 479 -15.59 -22.04 -16.91
C GLY A 479 -14.13 -22.33 -16.52
N ASN A 480 -13.14 -21.94 -17.33
CA ASN A 480 -11.70 -22.07 -17.05
C ASN A 480 -11.01 -20.70 -16.90
N GLY A 481 -11.78 -19.63 -16.68
CA GLY A 481 -11.29 -18.26 -16.66
C GLY A 481 -11.39 -17.56 -18.02
N ILE A 482 -10.46 -16.64 -18.29
CA ILE A 482 -10.49 -15.83 -19.51
C ILE A 482 -9.81 -16.60 -20.66
N SER A 483 -10.51 -16.69 -21.79
CA SER A 483 -10.00 -17.25 -23.04
C SER A 483 -9.86 -16.16 -24.10
N ILE A 484 -8.64 -15.97 -24.63
CA ILE A 484 -8.30 -14.92 -25.60
C ILE A 484 -8.09 -15.58 -26.96
N GLY A 485 -8.70 -15.04 -28.03
CA GLY A 485 -8.51 -15.67 -29.36
C GLY A 485 -9.02 -14.89 -30.57
N GLY A 486 -9.95 -13.95 -30.42
CA GLY A 486 -10.47 -13.20 -31.57
C GLY A 486 -9.63 -11.95 -31.90
N SER A 487 -9.49 -11.64 -33.18
CA SER A 487 -8.91 -10.37 -33.65
C SER A 487 -9.99 -9.29 -33.78
N MET A 488 -9.58 -8.04 -33.63
CA MET A 488 -10.41 -6.85 -33.93
C MET A 488 -10.04 -6.19 -35.28
N ALA A 489 -9.33 -6.90 -36.15
CA ALA A 489 -9.06 -6.43 -37.51
C ALA A 489 -10.38 -6.10 -38.25
N GLY A 490 -10.37 -5.02 -39.06
CA GLY A 490 -11.55 -4.56 -39.80
C GLY A 490 -12.50 -3.62 -39.03
N TYR A 491 -12.14 -3.19 -37.81
CA TYR A 491 -12.92 -2.25 -37.01
C TYR A 491 -12.08 -1.04 -36.56
N GLU A 492 -12.63 0.16 -36.70
CA GLU A 492 -12.05 1.43 -36.25
C GLU A 492 -12.90 2.04 -35.13
N GLY A 493 -12.32 2.99 -34.38
CA GLY A 493 -13.05 3.70 -33.31
C GLY A 493 -13.33 2.87 -32.06
N ILE A 494 -12.74 1.68 -31.94
CA ILE A 494 -12.89 0.79 -30.77
C ILE A 494 -12.45 1.50 -29.49
N MET A 495 -11.35 2.25 -29.55
CA MET A 495 -10.82 2.98 -28.39
C MET A 495 -11.63 4.25 -28.07
N THR A 496 -12.40 4.78 -29.03
CA THR A 496 -13.22 6.00 -28.85
C THR A 496 -14.66 5.68 -28.46
N GLY A 497 -15.04 4.41 -28.40
CA GLY A 497 -16.41 3.96 -28.08
C GLY A 497 -17.38 4.05 -29.26
N VAL A 498 -16.98 4.64 -30.38
CA VAL A 498 -17.77 4.72 -31.62
C VAL A 498 -17.19 3.73 -32.63
N THR A 499 -17.50 2.45 -32.42
CA THR A 499 -16.95 1.38 -33.25
C THR A 499 -17.60 1.37 -34.63
N ARG A 500 -16.79 1.42 -35.68
CA ARG A 500 -17.26 1.33 -37.06
C ARG A 500 -16.54 0.19 -37.75
N LYS A 501 -17.31 -0.64 -38.46
CA LYS A 501 -16.75 -1.64 -39.38
C LYS A 501 -16.18 -0.88 -40.57
N VAL A 502 -14.86 -0.99 -40.78
CA VAL A 502 -14.22 -0.49 -41.99
C VAL A 502 -14.47 -1.55 -43.06
N ALA A 503 -14.77 -1.13 -44.29
CA ALA A 503 -15.07 -2.05 -45.38
C ALA A 503 -14.00 -3.15 -45.48
N ALA A 504 -14.44 -4.40 -45.69
CA ALA A 504 -13.57 -5.57 -45.76
C ALA A 504 -12.36 -5.30 -46.66
N SER A 505 -11.17 -5.65 -46.18
CA SER A 505 -9.94 -5.54 -46.96
C SER A 505 -10.08 -6.31 -48.28
N ALA A 506 -9.32 -5.92 -49.31
CA ALA A 506 -9.34 -6.65 -50.59
C ALA A 506 -9.06 -8.14 -50.39
N GLU A 507 -8.20 -8.50 -49.42
CA GLU A 507 -7.92 -9.88 -49.05
C GLU A 507 -9.14 -10.61 -48.48
N GLU A 508 -9.88 -10.00 -47.55
CA GLU A 508 -11.10 -10.59 -46.96
C GLU A 508 -12.21 -10.76 -48.00
N LYS A 509 -12.34 -9.82 -48.94
CA LYS A 509 -13.26 -9.92 -50.06
C LYS A 509 -12.86 -11.09 -50.98
N LEU A 510 -11.58 -11.20 -51.32
CA LEU A 510 -11.09 -12.31 -52.15
C LEU A 510 -11.29 -13.65 -51.46
N GLU A 511 -10.93 -13.78 -50.19
CA GLU A 511 -11.13 -15.02 -49.43
C GLU A 511 -12.61 -15.44 -49.40
N SER A 512 -13.51 -14.46 -49.25
CA SER A 512 -14.96 -14.69 -49.31
C SER A 512 -15.41 -15.19 -50.68
N GLU A 513 -14.92 -14.63 -51.78
CA GLU A 513 -15.25 -15.12 -53.14
C GLU A 513 -14.78 -16.56 -53.35
N PHE A 514 -13.55 -16.89 -52.93
CA PHE A 514 -13.02 -18.25 -53.04
C PHE A 514 -13.86 -19.25 -52.24
N LYS A 515 -14.37 -18.85 -51.07
CA LYS A 515 -15.27 -19.69 -50.27
C LYS A 515 -16.66 -19.84 -50.88
N THR A 516 -17.17 -18.81 -51.55
CA THR A 516 -18.47 -18.85 -52.24
C THR A 516 -18.48 -19.87 -53.37
N TYR A 517 -17.46 -19.89 -54.23
CA TYR A 517 -17.44 -20.78 -55.40
C TYR A 517 -16.84 -22.16 -55.15
N LEU A 518 -15.97 -22.31 -54.14
CA LEU A 518 -15.26 -23.57 -53.86
C LEU A 518 -15.65 -24.22 -52.53
N GLY A 519 -16.59 -23.63 -51.81
CA GLY A 519 -17.08 -24.13 -50.53
C GLY A 519 -15.96 -24.26 -49.48
N PRO A 520 -15.95 -25.32 -48.66
CA PRO A 520 -14.98 -25.50 -47.57
C PRO A 520 -13.51 -25.53 -48.02
N VAL A 521 -13.23 -25.88 -49.28
CA VAL A 521 -11.87 -25.97 -49.84
C VAL A 521 -11.35 -24.58 -50.27
N GLY A 522 -12.23 -23.59 -50.42
CA GLY A 522 -11.89 -22.24 -50.88
C GLY A 522 -10.92 -21.50 -49.96
N THR A 523 -11.05 -21.67 -48.63
CA THR A 523 -10.13 -21.03 -47.66
C THR A 523 -8.71 -21.57 -47.77
N SER A 524 -8.53 -22.88 -47.97
CA SER A 524 -7.21 -23.49 -48.16
C SER A 524 -6.59 -23.11 -49.50
N ALA A 525 -7.38 -23.11 -50.58
CA ALA A 525 -6.91 -22.70 -51.90
C ALA A 525 -6.47 -21.21 -51.92
N PHE A 526 -7.21 -20.34 -51.25
CA PHE A 526 -6.83 -18.93 -51.12
C PHE A 526 -5.56 -18.73 -50.30
N ALA A 527 -5.37 -19.51 -49.22
CA ALA A 527 -4.15 -19.46 -48.42
C ALA A 527 -2.89 -19.88 -49.20
N GLU A 528 -3.00 -20.90 -50.06
CA GLU A 528 -1.90 -21.34 -50.95
C GLU A 528 -1.55 -20.26 -51.99
N LEU A 529 -2.56 -19.66 -52.63
CA LEU A 529 -2.36 -18.56 -53.58
C LEU A 529 -1.80 -17.31 -52.91
N LYS A 530 -2.16 -17.05 -51.64
CA LYS A 530 -1.59 -15.97 -50.83
C LYS A 530 -0.11 -16.20 -50.54
N ALA A 531 0.27 -17.44 -50.21
CA ALA A 531 1.67 -17.81 -49.99
C ALA A 531 2.52 -17.71 -51.26
N ALA A 532 1.92 -17.90 -52.44
CA ALA A 532 2.56 -17.71 -53.75
C ALA A 532 2.65 -16.25 -54.21
N GLY A 533 2.09 -15.30 -53.43
CA GLY A 533 1.99 -13.89 -53.76
C GLY A 533 0.69 -13.59 -54.52
N LEU A 534 -0.19 -12.77 -53.91
CA LEU A 534 -1.52 -12.35 -54.38
C LEU A 534 -1.47 -11.59 -55.74
N LYS A 535 -1.13 -12.28 -56.83
CA LYS A 535 -1.16 -11.72 -58.19
C LYS A 535 -2.46 -12.10 -58.90
N ALA A 536 -3.09 -11.12 -59.55
CA ALA A 536 -4.32 -11.30 -60.33
C ALA A 536 -4.19 -12.44 -61.36
N GLU A 537 -3.07 -12.46 -62.08
CA GLU A 537 -2.75 -13.48 -63.09
C GLU A 537 -2.80 -14.91 -62.53
N THR A 538 -2.24 -15.12 -61.33
CA THR A 538 -2.19 -16.45 -60.69
C THR A 538 -3.57 -16.90 -60.23
N MET A 539 -4.39 -15.98 -59.71
CA MET A 539 -5.77 -16.27 -59.29
C MET A 539 -6.68 -16.55 -60.49
N LEU A 540 -6.58 -15.76 -61.56
CA LEU A 540 -7.36 -15.97 -62.78
C LEU A 540 -6.99 -17.28 -63.47
N ALA A 541 -5.69 -17.60 -63.54
CA ALA A 541 -5.21 -18.88 -64.07
C ALA A 541 -5.69 -20.09 -63.24
N TYR A 542 -5.79 -19.91 -61.91
CA TYR A 542 -6.36 -20.93 -61.02
C TYR A 542 -7.84 -21.16 -61.32
N ILE A 543 -8.64 -20.09 -61.49
CA ILE A 543 -10.06 -20.18 -61.85
C ILE A 543 -10.25 -20.85 -63.22
N ASP A 544 -9.43 -20.50 -64.21
CA ASP A 544 -9.47 -21.14 -65.54
C ASP A 544 -9.12 -22.64 -65.48
N ASN A 545 -8.22 -23.03 -64.57
CA ASN A 545 -7.89 -24.44 -64.33
C ASN A 545 -9.08 -25.21 -63.73
N LEU A 546 -9.78 -24.60 -62.77
CA LEU A 546 -10.97 -25.16 -62.15
C LEU A 546 -12.11 -25.34 -63.17
N GLN A 547 -12.31 -24.35 -64.04
CA GLN A 547 -13.29 -24.44 -65.13
C GLN A 547 -12.93 -25.55 -66.12
N LYS A 548 -11.67 -25.65 -66.56
CA LYS A 548 -11.20 -26.71 -67.47
C LYS A 548 -11.35 -28.11 -66.88
N LYS A 549 -11.24 -28.25 -65.56
CA LYS A 549 -11.45 -29.50 -64.83
C LYS A 549 -12.93 -29.80 -64.53
N GLY A 550 -13.84 -28.91 -64.90
CA GLY A 550 -15.27 -29.04 -64.63
C GLY A 550 -15.66 -28.93 -63.16
N ILE A 551 -14.79 -28.33 -62.31
CA ILE A 551 -15.03 -28.15 -60.87
C ILE A 551 -16.01 -26.99 -60.62
N ILE A 552 -15.98 -25.99 -61.49
CA ILE A 552 -16.94 -24.87 -61.53
C ILE A 552 -17.52 -24.79 -62.94
N ASP A 553 -18.80 -24.44 -63.05
CA ASP A 553 -19.43 -24.29 -64.36
C ASP A 553 -19.00 -22.99 -65.06
N GLN A 554 -19.36 -22.85 -66.34
CA GLN A 554 -18.95 -21.69 -67.13
C GLN A 554 -19.51 -20.35 -66.61
N ARG A 555 -20.74 -20.36 -66.10
CA ARG A 555 -21.42 -19.16 -65.61
C ARG A 555 -20.79 -18.69 -64.31
N ASP A 556 -20.52 -19.62 -63.40
CA ASP A 556 -19.87 -19.36 -62.13
C ASP A 556 -18.40 -18.97 -62.31
N ALA A 557 -17.69 -19.57 -63.26
CA ALA A 557 -16.32 -19.17 -63.60
C ALA A 557 -16.25 -17.74 -64.19
N GLU A 558 -17.23 -17.32 -64.97
CA GLU A 558 -17.32 -15.94 -65.48
C GLU A 558 -17.60 -14.94 -64.36
N ALA A 559 -18.56 -15.24 -63.47
CA ALA A 559 -18.87 -14.40 -62.31
C ALA A 559 -17.71 -14.31 -61.32
N PHE A 560 -17.04 -15.44 -61.02
CA PHE A 560 -15.90 -15.49 -60.12
C PHE A 560 -14.73 -14.65 -60.63
N ARG A 561 -14.42 -14.72 -61.94
CA ARG A 561 -13.38 -13.88 -62.56
C ARG A 561 -13.73 -12.39 -62.51
N ALA A 562 -15.00 -12.03 -62.74
CA ALA A 562 -15.44 -10.64 -62.68
C ALA A 562 -15.26 -10.06 -61.28
N ASN A 563 -15.68 -10.79 -60.24
CA ASN A 563 -15.55 -10.36 -58.85
C ASN A 563 -14.09 -10.23 -58.42
N VAL A 564 -13.23 -11.19 -58.79
CA VAL A 564 -11.79 -11.13 -58.49
C VAL A 564 -11.12 -9.93 -59.18
N ARG A 565 -11.47 -9.63 -60.43
CA ARG A 565 -10.96 -8.44 -61.15
C ARG A 565 -11.43 -7.13 -60.52
N GLU A 566 -12.68 -7.08 -60.06
CA GLU A 566 -13.23 -5.91 -59.38
C GLU A 566 -12.52 -5.64 -58.05
N ILE A 567 -12.29 -6.69 -57.25
CA ILE A 567 -11.66 -6.58 -55.93
C ILE A 567 -10.18 -6.18 -56.05
N ILE A 568 -9.47 -6.65 -57.08
CA ILE A 568 -8.04 -6.33 -57.32
C ILE A 568 -7.85 -5.01 -58.09
N GLY A 569 -8.92 -4.47 -58.70
CA GLY A 569 -8.91 -3.16 -59.33
C GLY A 569 -8.43 -3.12 -60.78
N GLU A 570 -8.36 -4.25 -61.49
CA GLU A 570 -7.96 -4.31 -62.91
C GLU A 570 -9.06 -3.85 -63.91
N GLY A 571 -10.19 -3.33 -63.41
CA GLY A 571 -11.34 -2.93 -64.21
C GLY A 571 -11.48 -1.44 -64.53
N LYS A 572 -10.69 -0.53 -63.94
CA LYS A 572 -10.71 0.90 -64.31
C LYS A 572 -9.68 1.19 -65.39
N LYS A 573 -10.01 0.85 -66.64
CA LYS A 573 -9.42 1.55 -67.77
C LYS A 573 -9.76 3.03 -67.62
N LYS A 574 -8.73 3.88 -67.81
CA LYS A 574 -8.90 5.32 -68.04
C LYS A 574 -9.93 5.50 -69.16
N ASP A 575 -11.07 6.09 -68.81
CA ASP A 575 -11.86 6.90 -69.72
C ASP A 575 -11.72 8.36 -69.27
#